data_AF-A0A968X263-F1
#
_entry.id   AF-A0A968X263-F1
#
_cell.length_a   1.000
_cell.length_b   1.000
_cell.length_c   1.000
_cell.angle_alpha   90.00
_cell.angle_beta   90.00
_cell.angle_gamma   90.00
#
_symmetry.space_group_name_H-M   'P 1'
#
loop_
_entity.id
_entity.type
_entity.pdbx_description
1 polymer ?
#
loop_
_entity_poly.entity_id
_entity_poly.type
_entity_poly.pdbx_seq_one_letter_code
_entity_poly.pdbx_strand_id
1 'polypeptide(L)'
;MWIKRSEPTGNTGRIQVGVDNVNSPAVAYRVRVQRGSFVMREWPALEVPTGTSWVGTFDLTANPPGEGPVEALLYRADNPQQIFRRVTISLMQ
;
A
#
# COMPACT_ATOMS: atom_id res chain seq x y z
N MET A 1 4.77 0.69 8.27
CA MET A 1 3.95 0.41 7.06
C MET A 1 3.38 -0.98 7.17
N TRP A 2 2.10 -1.12 6.87
CA TRP A 2 1.38 -2.39 6.91
C TRP A 2 0.32 -2.41 5.80
N ILE A 3 -0.15 -3.61 5.43
CA ILE A 3 -1.29 -3.84 4.56
C ILE A 3 -2.17 -4.92 5.20
N LYS A 4 -3.49 -4.74 5.18
CA LYS A 4 -4.46 -5.73 5.66
C LYS A 4 -5.75 -5.71 4.85
N ARG A 5 -6.48 -6.83 4.89
CA ARG A 5 -7.87 -6.90 4.43
C ARG A 5 -8.79 -6.59 5.60
N SER A 6 -9.63 -5.57 5.47
CA SER A 6 -10.81 -5.37 6.29
C SER A 6 -12.00 -6.02 5.58
N GLU A 7 -12.80 -6.81 6.31
CA GLU A 7 -14.04 -7.43 5.80
C GLU A 7 -13.82 -8.41 4.63
N PRO A 8 -13.01 -9.47 4.78
CA PRO A 8 -12.81 -10.44 3.71
C PRO A 8 -14.10 -11.23 3.42
N THR A 9 -14.60 -11.15 2.18
CA THR A 9 -15.67 -12.02 1.65
C THR A 9 -15.12 -12.75 0.43
N GLY A 10 -14.51 -13.92 0.62
CA GLY A 10 -13.81 -14.63 -0.46
C GLY A 10 -12.68 -13.77 -1.08
N ASN A 11 -12.77 -13.47 -2.37
CA ASN A 11 -11.83 -12.59 -3.09
C ASN A 11 -12.24 -11.11 -3.12
N THR A 12 -13.43 -10.76 -2.62
CA THR A 12 -13.82 -9.35 -2.42
C THR A 12 -13.43 -8.87 -1.01
N GLY A 13 -13.37 -7.57 -0.84
CA GLY A 13 -13.22 -6.96 0.49
C GLY A 13 -12.57 -5.59 0.37
N ARG A 14 -12.25 -4.98 1.50
CA ARG A 14 -11.56 -3.69 1.51
C ARG A 14 -10.11 -3.88 1.91
N ILE A 15 -9.19 -3.30 1.15
CA ILE A 15 -7.78 -3.24 1.52
C ILE A 15 -7.54 -1.95 2.30
N GLN A 16 -6.79 -2.06 3.39
CA GLN A 16 -6.25 -0.94 4.12
C GLN A 16 -4.73 -1.00 4.09
N VAL A 17 -4.09 0.13 3.79
CA VAL A 17 -2.64 0.31 3.84
C VAL A 17 -2.35 1.45 4.79
N GLY A 18 -1.40 1.23 5.70
CA GLY A 18 -0.96 2.27 6.62
C GLY A 18 0.52 2.58 6.47
N VAL A 19 0.87 3.83 6.67
CA VAL A 19 2.24 4.34 6.72
C VAL A 19 2.42 5.08 8.04
N ASP A 20 3.39 4.65 8.83
CA ASP A 20 3.77 5.30 10.09
C ASP A 20 5.09 6.02 9.85
N ASN A 21 5.12 7.34 10.02
CA ASN A 21 6.35 8.10 9.86
C ASN A 21 7.03 8.31 11.22
N VAL A 22 7.85 7.34 11.62
CA VAL A 22 8.71 7.46 12.81
C VAL A 22 10.05 8.15 12.52
N ASN A 23 10.33 8.48 11.26
CA ASN A 23 11.59 9.10 10.85
C ASN A 23 11.48 10.63 10.90
N SER A 24 12.57 11.27 11.32
CA SER A 24 12.78 12.72 11.22
C SER A 24 13.91 12.98 10.23
N PRO A 25 13.78 13.91 9.27
CA PRO A 25 12.68 14.88 9.09
C PRO A 25 11.42 14.27 8.44
N ALA A 26 10.35 15.06 8.33
CA ALA A 26 9.16 14.70 7.56
C ALA A 26 9.55 14.48 6.08
N VAL A 27 9.12 13.35 5.51
CA VAL A 27 9.39 12.97 4.11
C VAL A 27 8.07 12.74 3.40
N ALA A 28 7.94 13.25 2.18
CA ALA A 28 6.82 12.90 1.32
C ALA A 28 7.03 11.48 0.78
N TYR A 29 5.96 10.69 0.78
CA TYR A 29 5.99 9.30 0.33
C TYR A 29 5.14 9.10 -0.91
N ARG A 30 5.47 8.07 -1.69
CA ARG A 30 4.58 7.49 -2.68
C ARG A 30 4.21 6.09 -2.23
N VAL A 31 2.91 5.78 -2.18
CA VAL A 31 2.40 4.45 -1.90
C VAL A 31 1.80 3.87 -3.17
N ARG A 32 2.26 2.69 -3.58
CA ARG A 32 1.71 1.93 -4.71
C ARG A 32 1.24 0.58 -4.21
N VAL A 33 0.00 0.22 -4.52
CA VAL A 33 -0.54 -1.12 -4.28
C VAL A 33 -0.71 -1.81 -5.62
N GLN A 34 -0.13 -2.99 -5.73
CA GLN A 34 -0.07 -3.73 -6.98
C GLN A 34 -0.28 -5.23 -6.78
N ARG A 35 -0.64 -5.92 -7.86
CA ARG A 35 -0.70 -7.38 -7.94
C ARG A 35 0.06 -7.80 -9.19
N GLY A 36 1.23 -8.41 -9.00
CA GLY A 36 2.19 -8.63 -10.08
C GLY A 36 2.62 -7.28 -10.69
N SER A 37 2.44 -7.13 -12.00
CA SER A 37 2.70 -5.88 -12.72
C SER A 37 1.52 -4.88 -12.73
N PHE A 38 0.34 -5.29 -12.25
CA PHE A 38 -0.85 -4.45 -12.30
C PHE A 38 -0.94 -3.52 -11.09
N VAL A 39 -1.00 -2.21 -11.32
CA VAL A 39 -1.20 -1.21 -10.27
C VAL A 39 -2.69 -1.09 -9.95
N MET A 40 -3.05 -1.50 -8.74
CA MET A 40 -4.42 -1.45 -8.25
C MET A 40 -4.80 -0.08 -7.70
N ARG A 41 -3.85 0.57 -7.00
CA ARG A 41 -4.03 1.90 -6.42
C ARG A 41 -2.68 2.59 -6.24
N GLU A 42 -2.64 3.90 -6.41
CA GLU A 42 -1.45 4.70 -6.13
C GLU A 42 -1.83 6.01 -5.44
N TRP A 43 -1.01 6.40 -4.47
CA TRP A 43 -1.00 7.72 -3.84
C TRP A 43 0.37 8.35 -4.12
N PRO A 44 0.48 9.22 -5.13
CA PRO A 44 1.76 9.67 -5.67
C PRO A 44 2.51 10.68 -4.78
N ALA A 45 1.77 11.43 -3.95
CA ALA A 45 2.32 12.45 -3.08
C ALA A 45 1.58 12.40 -1.72
N LEU A 46 2.19 11.71 -0.76
CA LEU A 46 1.68 11.52 0.59
C LEU A 46 2.56 12.23 1.59
N GLU A 47 2.07 13.33 2.17
CA GLU A 47 2.75 13.96 3.30
C GLU A 47 2.32 13.28 4.59
N VAL A 48 3.29 12.64 5.27
CA VAL A 48 3.08 12.04 6.59
C VAL A 48 4.01 12.75 7.57
N PRO A 49 3.51 13.71 8.37
CA PRO A 49 4.34 14.39 9.36
C PRO A 49 5.04 13.41 10.30
N THR A 50 6.23 13.78 10.79
CA THR A 50 6.96 12.97 11.76
C THR A 50 6.11 12.71 13.02
N GLY A 51 6.09 11.46 13.48
CA GLY A 51 5.29 11.02 14.61
C GLY A 51 3.82 10.73 14.29
N THR A 52 3.39 10.86 13.03
CA THR A 52 2.01 10.59 12.61
C THR A 52 1.90 9.35 11.73
N SER A 53 0.67 8.90 11.54
CA SER A 53 0.33 7.80 10.65
C SER A 53 -0.72 8.24 9.64
N TRP A 54 -0.64 7.64 8.46
CA TRP A 54 -1.64 7.75 7.40
C TRP A 54 -2.23 6.38 7.11
N VAL A 55 -3.52 6.35 6.74
CA VAL A 55 -4.22 5.15 6.30
C VAL A 55 -4.97 5.44 5.00
N GLY A 56 -4.71 4.63 3.98
CA GLY A 56 -5.46 4.61 2.73
C GLY A 56 -6.29 3.34 2.60
N THR A 57 -7.45 3.46 1.97
CA THR A 57 -8.35 2.33 1.74
C THR A 57 -8.77 2.27 0.27
N PHE A 58 -9.03 1.07 -0.22
CA PHE A 58 -9.67 0.85 -1.53
C PHE A 58 -10.37 -0.51 -1.55
N ASP A 59 -11.38 -0.65 -2.39
CA ASP A 59 -12.15 -1.88 -2.50
C ASP A 59 -11.49 -2.84 -3.51
N LEU A 60 -11.42 -4.12 -3.12
CA LEU A 60 -10.92 -5.23 -3.92
C LEU A 60 -12.10 -5.88 -4.64
N THR A 61 -12.06 -5.85 -5.96
CA THR A 61 -13.01 -6.59 -6.82
C THR A 61 -12.79 -8.10 -6.70
N ALA A 62 -13.81 -8.91 -6.96
CA ALA A 62 -13.75 -10.38 -6.83
C ALA A 62 -12.66 -11.04 -7.67
N ASN A 63 -12.37 -10.48 -8.85
CA ASN A 63 -11.31 -10.96 -9.74
C ASN A 63 -10.36 -9.80 -10.04
N PRO A 64 -9.50 -9.41 -9.07
CA PRO A 64 -8.59 -8.31 -9.29
C PRO A 64 -7.55 -8.72 -10.34
N PRO A 65 -7.31 -7.90 -11.37
CA PRO A 65 -6.31 -8.21 -12.40
C PRO A 65 -4.90 -8.33 -11.79
N GLY A 66 -4.02 -9.00 -12.53
CA GLY A 66 -2.68 -9.36 -12.08
C GLY A 66 -2.60 -10.73 -11.42
N GLU A 67 -1.39 -11.15 -11.08
CA GLU A 67 -1.10 -12.46 -10.50
C GLU A 67 -0.32 -12.33 -9.19
N GLY A 68 -0.40 -13.36 -8.35
CA GLY A 68 0.32 -13.41 -7.08
C GLY A 68 -0.34 -12.61 -5.94
N PRO A 69 0.42 -12.33 -4.86
CA PRO A 69 -0.06 -11.60 -3.70
C PRO A 69 -0.31 -10.12 -4.02
N VAL A 70 -1.11 -9.47 -3.19
CA VAL A 70 -1.21 -8.01 -3.23
C VAL A 70 -0.03 -7.43 -2.45
N GLU A 71 0.75 -6.59 -3.11
CA GLU A 71 1.89 -5.90 -2.54
C GLU A 71 1.56 -4.43 -2.33
N ALA A 72 1.94 -3.87 -1.18
CA ALA A 72 2.03 -2.43 -1.01
C ALA A 72 3.52 -2.03 -0.94
N LEU A 73 3.89 -1.09 -1.80
CA LEU A 73 5.23 -0.55 -1.96
C LEU A 73 5.23 0.91 -1.52
N LEU A 74 6.16 1.25 -0.63
CA LEU A 74 6.40 2.61 -0.18
C LEU A 74 7.71 3.09 -0.79
N TYR A 75 7.68 4.27 -1.40
CA TYR A 75 8.84 4.98 -1.91
C TYR A 75 8.95 6.31 -1.20
N ARG A 76 10.17 6.81 -0.99
CA ARG A 76 10.37 8.19 -0.56
C ARG A 76 10.40 9.11 -1.79
N ALA A 77 9.85 10.31 -1.68
CA ALA A 77 9.82 11.27 -2.79
C ALA A 77 11.21 11.75 -3.19
N ASP A 78 12.17 11.77 -2.25
CA ASP A 78 13.57 12.11 -2.50
C ASP A 78 14.36 10.97 -3.18
N ASN A 79 13.80 9.76 -3.23
CA ASN A 79 14.36 8.62 -3.95
C ASN A 79 13.24 7.70 -4.48
N PRO A 80 12.50 8.13 -5.52
CA PRO A 80 11.28 7.48 -5.95
C PRO A 80 11.53 6.17 -6.73
N GLN A 81 12.77 5.89 -7.13
CA GLN A 81 13.12 4.66 -7.86
C GLN A 81 13.43 3.49 -6.92
N GLN A 82 13.71 3.76 -5.65
CA GLN A 82 14.05 2.74 -4.67
C GLN A 82 12.85 2.42 -3.77
N ILE A 83 12.50 1.13 -3.68
CA ILE A 83 11.50 0.66 -2.72
C ILE A 83 12.06 0.85 -1.31
N PHE A 84 11.42 1.70 -0.53
CA PHE A 84 11.79 1.98 0.85
C PHE A 84 11.23 0.93 1.82
N ARG A 85 9.98 0.50 1.60
CA ARG A 85 9.33 -0.61 2.30
C ARG A 85 8.42 -1.38 1.36
N ARG A 86 8.29 -2.69 1.60
CA ARG A 86 7.37 -3.60 0.92
C ARG A 86 6.66 -4.45 1.96
N VAL A 87 5.35 -4.57 1.83
CA VAL A 87 4.52 -5.48 2.62
C VAL A 87 3.53 -6.19 1.70
N THR A 88 3.16 -7.43 2.03
CA THR A 88 2.36 -8.29 1.15
C THR A 88 1.25 -8.98 1.93
N ILE A 89 0.12 -9.21 1.26
CA ILE A 89 -0.94 -10.11 1.74
C ILE A 89 -1.32 -11.09 0.63
N SER A 90 -1.57 -12.34 1.04
CA SER A 90 -2.14 -13.34 0.14
C SER A 90 -3.65 -13.18 0.07
N LEU A 91 -4.20 -13.23 -1.14
CA LEU A 91 -5.62 -13.49 -1.34
C LEU A 91 -5.78 -15.01 -1.18
N MET A 92 -6.38 -15.46 -0.07
CA MET A 92 -6.72 -16.87 0.08
C MET A 92 -7.66 -17.26 -1.07
N GLN A 93 -7.31 -18.31 -1.79
CA GLN A 93 -8.15 -18.92 -2.84
C GLN A 93 -9.37 -19.61 -2.24
#